data_AF-A0A950EF88-F1
#
_entry.id   AF-A0A950EF88-F1
#
_cell.length_a   1.000
_cell.length_b   1.000
_cell.length_c   1.000
_cell.angle_alpha   90.00
_cell.angle_beta   90.00
_cell.angle_gamma   90.00
#
_symmetry.space_group_name_H-M   'P 1'
#
loop_
_entity.id
_entity.type
_entity.pdbx_description
1 polymer ?
#
loop_
_entity_poly.entity_id
_entity_poly.type
_entity_poly.pdbx_seq_one_letter_code
_entity_poly.pdbx_strand_id
1 'polypeptide(L)'
;LLFAELAATLKDRKQTVLEYLDDLYIDVGHYGERLINKVMEGREGSAQIQELMAVFRTQPPRTIGGLRVTEVHDYQAHEIRPIGSDGPIRPLPQPSGDLLIFQTEAEGTRFAARPSGTEPKIKFYLYARTPTHGVTDREKLAEIKARTTRRLDQIAADLEQYVDHVVKEGV
;
A
#
# COMPACT_ATOMS: atom_id res chain seq x y z
N LEU A 1 -14.65 -18.86 -15.60
CA LEU A 1 -16.04 -19.33 -15.42
C LEU A 1 -16.78 -18.47 -14.39
N LEU A 2 -16.27 -18.29 -13.17
CA LEU A 2 -16.92 -17.47 -12.11
C LEU A 2 -17.27 -16.02 -12.53
N PHE A 3 -16.35 -15.29 -13.17
CA PHE A 3 -16.64 -13.92 -13.60
C PHE A 3 -17.70 -13.86 -14.72
N ALA A 4 -17.75 -14.87 -15.59
CA ALA A 4 -18.77 -14.95 -16.64
C ALA A 4 -20.16 -15.25 -16.05
N GLU A 5 -20.22 -16.10 -15.03
CA GLU A 5 -21.45 -16.37 -14.26
C GLU A 5 -21.94 -15.13 -13.50
N LEU A 6 -21.02 -14.40 -12.84
CA LEU A 6 -21.33 -13.10 -12.23
C LEU A 6 -21.91 -12.13 -13.26
N ALA A 7 -21.23 -11.96 -14.40
CA ALA A 7 -21.68 -11.07 -15.46
C ALA A 7 -23.06 -11.47 -16.01
N ALA A 8 -23.31 -12.77 -16.20
CA ALA A 8 -24.61 -13.29 -16.62
C ALA A 8 -25.72 -13.02 -15.58
N THR A 9 -25.41 -13.23 -14.29
CA THR A 9 -26.33 -12.97 -13.17
C THR A 9 -26.68 -11.48 -13.06
N LEU A 10 -25.69 -10.60 -13.19
CA LEU A 10 -25.91 -9.15 -13.14
C LEU A 10 -26.69 -8.65 -14.35
N LYS A 11 -26.44 -9.23 -15.54
CA LYS A 11 -27.22 -8.93 -16.75
C LYS A 11 -28.70 -9.26 -16.57
N ASP A 12 -29.03 -10.40 -15.93
CA ASP A 12 -30.41 -10.78 -15.60
C ASP A 12 -31.06 -9.76 -14.63
N ARG A 13 -30.27 -9.23 -13.69
CA ARG A 13 -30.67 -8.14 -12.78
C ARG A 13 -30.68 -6.74 -13.41
N LYS A 14 -30.40 -6.61 -14.71
CA LYS A 14 -30.24 -5.32 -15.43
C LYS A 14 -29.21 -4.38 -14.78
N GLN A 15 -28.16 -4.97 -14.20
CA GLN A 15 -27.09 -4.26 -13.52
C GLN A 15 -25.75 -4.53 -14.23
N THR A 16 -24.89 -3.53 -14.31
CA THR A 16 -23.53 -3.68 -14.84
C THR A 16 -22.57 -4.17 -13.76
N VAL A 17 -21.43 -4.75 -14.18
CA VAL A 17 -20.36 -5.16 -13.24
C VAL A 17 -19.82 -3.97 -12.44
N LEU A 18 -19.73 -2.79 -13.06
CA LEU A 18 -19.24 -1.58 -12.39
C LEU A 18 -20.21 -1.08 -11.32
N GLU A 19 -21.51 -1.13 -11.60
CA GLU A 19 -22.54 -0.79 -10.62
C GLU A 19 -22.54 -1.77 -9.44
N TYR A 20 -22.31 -3.06 -9.70
CA TYR A 20 -22.19 -4.05 -8.63
C TYR A 20 -20.93 -3.85 -7.79
N LEU A 21 -19.82 -3.46 -8.43
CA LEU A 21 -18.60 -3.06 -7.72
C LEU A 21 -18.84 -1.82 -6.84
N ASP A 22 -19.64 -0.87 -7.31
CA ASP A 22 -20.02 0.31 -6.52
C ASP A 22 -20.86 -0.06 -5.31
N ASP A 23 -21.78 -1.00 -5.45
CA ASP A 23 -22.56 -1.54 -4.32
C ASP A 23 -21.64 -2.23 -3.29
N LEU A 24 -20.65 -3.01 -3.75
CA LEU A 24 -19.66 -3.61 -2.86
C LEU A 24 -18.85 -2.55 -2.10
N TYR A 25 -18.43 -1.48 -2.78
CA TYR A 25 -17.72 -0.39 -2.12
C TYR A 25 -18.57 0.33 -1.08
N ILE A 26 -19.88 0.46 -1.32
CA ILE A 26 -20.81 1.00 -0.33
C ILE A 26 -20.82 0.10 0.92
N ASP A 27 -20.86 -1.21 0.75
CA ASP A 27 -20.94 -2.17 1.85
C ASP A 27 -19.65 -2.26 2.70
N VAL A 28 -18.47 -2.30 2.06
CA VAL A 28 -17.21 -2.59 2.77
C VAL A 28 -16.24 -1.41 2.89
N GLY A 29 -16.57 -0.28 2.26
CA GLY A 29 -15.65 0.85 2.08
C GLY A 29 -14.92 0.78 0.75
N HIS A 30 -14.53 1.95 0.24
CA HIS A 30 -13.77 2.02 -0.99
C HIS A 30 -12.28 1.78 -0.72
N TYR A 31 -11.70 0.84 -1.45
CA TYR A 31 -10.28 0.55 -1.44
C TYR A 31 -9.65 0.99 -2.75
N GLY A 32 -8.56 1.74 -2.67
CA GLY A 32 -7.73 2.07 -3.81
C GLY A 32 -6.34 1.50 -3.62
N GLU A 33 -5.73 1.10 -4.75
CA GLU A 33 -4.37 0.60 -4.80
C GLU A 33 -3.55 1.33 -5.87
N ARG A 34 -2.24 1.41 -5.67
CA ARG A 34 -1.29 1.93 -6.65
C ARG A 34 0.03 1.20 -6.56
N LEU A 35 0.61 0.87 -7.71
CA LEU A 35 1.95 0.32 -7.82
C LEU A 35 2.91 1.40 -8.35
N ILE A 36 3.98 1.66 -7.61
CA ILE A 36 5.09 2.50 -8.04
C ILE A 36 6.31 1.60 -8.27
N ASN A 37 6.98 1.79 -9.41
CA ASN A 37 8.22 1.09 -9.74
C ASN A 37 9.33 2.13 -9.80
N LYS A 38 10.35 2.02 -8.93
CA LYS A 38 11.56 2.83 -9.00
C LYS A 38 12.68 1.94 -9.51
N VAL A 39 13.28 2.32 -10.64
CA VAL A 39 14.48 1.69 -11.18
C VAL A 39 15.67 2.53 -10.75
N MET A 40 16.70 1.89 -10.20
CA MET A 40 17.98 2.54 -9.93
C MET A 40 18.92 2.16 -11.07
N GLU A 41 19.35 3.15 -11.84
CA GLU A 41 20.17 2.91 -13.03
C GLU A 41 21.63 2.65 -12.68
N GLY A 42 22.35 2.04 -13.62
CA GLY A 42 23.77 1.77 -13.50
C GLY A 42 24.12 0.50 -12.73
N ARG A 43 25.42 0.21 -12.67
CA ARG A 43 25.97 -1.03 -12.10
C ARG A 43 25.72 -1.15 -10.59
N GLU A 44 25.50 -0.03 -9.91
CA GLU A 44 25.30 0.05 -8.46
C GLU A 44 23.83 0.02 -8.04
N GLY A 45 22.88 0.05 -8.98
CA GLY A 45 21.46 0.18 -8.67
C GLY A 45 20.92 -0.92 -7.75
N SER A 46 21.39 -2.16 -7.90
CA SER A 46 21.02 -3.25 -6.98
C SER A 46 21.52 -3.02 -5.57
N ALA A 47 22.73 -2.47 -5.39
CA ALA A 47 23.29 -2.17 -4.07
C ALA A 47 22.52 -1.02 -3.41
N GLN A 48 22.20 0.03 -4.17
CA GLN A 48 21.37 1.15 -3.68
C GLN A 48 19.98 0.68 -3.21
N ILE A 49 19.39 -0.29 -3.90
CA ILE A 49 18.10 -0.87 -3.49
C ILE A 49 18.22 -1.68 -2.20
N GLN A 50 19.30 -2.44 -2.02
CA GLN A 50 19.53 -3.18 -0.78
C GLN A 50 19.75 -2.22 0.39
N GLU A 51 20.51 -1.14 0.19
CA GLU A 51 20.70 -0.08 1.18
C GLU A 51 19.36 0.60 1.52
N LEU A 52 18.58 0.97 0.50
CA LEU A 52 17.25 1.55 0.71
C LEU A 52 16.34 0.62 1.54
N MET A 53 16.36 -0.69 1.27
CA MET A 53 15.62 -1.67 2.08
C MET A 53 16.15 -1.78 3.52
N ALA A 54 17.46 -1.69 3.73
CA ALA A 54 18.06 -1.65 5.07
C ALA A 54 17.65 -0.37 5.83
N VAL A 55 17.60 0.77 5.15
CA VAL A 55 17.12 2.04 5.72
C VAL A 55 15.63 1.96 6.04
N PHE A 56 14.78 1.40 5.18
CA PHE A 56 13.39 1.15 5.52
C PHE A 56 13.22 0.22 6.75
N ARG A 57 14.13 -0.73 6.97
CA ARG A 57 14.08 -1.61 8.15
C ARG A 57 14.45 -0.90 9.44
N THR A 58 15.42 0.01 9.39
CA THR A 58 16.07 0.60 10.57
C THR A 58 15.54 2.01 10.89
N GLN A 59 15.15 2.77 9.87
CA GLN A 59 14.74 4.17 9.98
C GLN A 59 13.44 4.46 9.19
N PRO A 60 12.37 3.65 9.31
CA PRO A 60 11.17 3.83 8.50
C PRO A 60 10.52 5.21 8.68
N PRO A 61 9.79 5.70 7.67
CA PRO A 61 9.06 6.96 7.78
C PRO A 61 8.07 6.90 8.94
N ARG A 62 8.07 7.93 9.80
CA ARG A 62 7.13 8.03 10.93
C ARG A 62 5.71 8.40 10.51
N THR A 63 5.60 9.08 9.37
CA THR A 63 4.33 9.48 8.77
C THR A 63 4.34 9.23 7.27
N ILE A 64 3.19 8.89 6.71
CA ILE A 64 2.98 8.72 5.27
C ILE A 64 1.56 9.14 4.89
N GLY A 65 1.41 9.96 3.87
CA GLY A 65 0.11 10.53 3.48
C GLY A 65 -0.59 11.27 4.61
N GLY A 66 0.17 11.92 5.49
CA GLY A 66 -0.33 12.59 6.70
C GLY A 66 -0.85 11.67 7.81
N LEU A 67 -0.57 10.36 7.75
CA LEU A 67 -0.94 9.38 8.77
C LEU A 67 0.29 8.87 9.49
N ARG A 68 0.21 8.63 10.79
CA ARG A 68 1.29 7.97 11.54
C ARG A 68 1.43 6.52 11.10
N VAL A 69 2.68 6.10 10.87
CA VAL A 69 3.05 4.69 10.65
C VAL A 69 3.16 4.03 12.02
N THR A 70 2.43 2.95 12.23
CA THR A 70 2.26 2.33 13.56
C THR A 70 3.11 1.09 13.76
N GLU A 71 3.33 0.31 12.69
CA GLU A 71 4.14 -0.90 12.74
C GLU A 71 4.64 -1.31 11.36
N VAL A 72 5.71 -2.08 11.33
CA VAL A 72 6.25 -2.74 10.14
C VAL A 72 6.16 -4.25 10.31
N HIS A 73 5.66 -4.93 9.29
CA HIS A 73 5.67 -6.38 9.14
C HIS A 73 6.85 -6.72 8.23
N ASP A 74 7.85 -7.37 8.78
CA ASP A 74 9.07 -7.77 8.08
C ASP A 74 9.04 -9.27 7.82
N TYR A 75 8.73 -9.62 6.57
CA TYR A 75 8.59 -11.01 6.14
C TYR A 75 9.94 -11.74 6.03
N GLN A 76 11.05 -11.01 6.00
CA GLN A 76 12.38 -11.62 5.99
C GLN A 76 12.82 -11.95 7.42
N ALA A 77 12.56 -11.03 8.36
CA ALA A 77 12.86 -11.24 9.78
C ALA A 77 11.82 -12.10 10.50
N HIS A 78 10.63 -12.30 9.92
CA HIS A 78 9.47 -12.94 10.57
C HIS A 78 9.02 -12.20 11.83
N GLU A 79 8.96 -10.86 11.74
CA GLU A 79 8.65 -9.98 12.87
C GLU A 79 7.62 -8.91 12.50
N ILE A 80 6.80 -8.55 13.48
CA ILE A 80 6.01 -7.33 13.49
C ILE A 80 6.59 -6.43 14.57
N ARG A 81 7.13 -5.28 14.15
CA ARG A 81 7.77 -4.30 15.03
C ARG A 81 6.93 -3.03 15.10
N PRO A 82 6.59 -2.53 16.29
CA PRO A 82 5.95 -1.23 16.42
C PRO A 82 6.91 -0.11 15.99
N ILE A 83 6.35 0.96 15.42
CA ILE A 83 7.08 2.17 15.02
C ILE A 83 6.59 3.32 15.91
N GLY A 84 7.52 4.04 16.54
CA GLY A 84 7.20 5.17 17.41
C GLY A 84 6.67 4.79 18.81
N SER A 85 6.80 3.51 19.21
CA SER A 85 6.54 3.07 20.59
C SER A 85 7.46 1.91 20.97
N ASP A 86 7.69 1.73 22.27
CA ASP A 86 8.52 0.65 22.84
C ASP A 86 7.74 -0.66 23.03
N GLY A 87 6.71 -0.89 22.20
CA GLY A 87 5.90 -2.11 22.26
C GLY A 87 6.73 -3.36 21.93
N PRO A 88 6.26 -4.56 22.34
CA PRO A 88 6.97 -5.81 22.08
C PRO A 88 6.97 -6.15 20.59
N ILE A 89 8.07 -6.73 20.12
CA ILE A 89 8.15 -7.37 18.80
C ILE A 89 7.31 -8.65 18.84
N ARG A 90 6.46 -8.82 17.82
CA ARG A 90 5.57 -9.99 17.69
C ARG A 90 6.03 -10.87 16.54
N PRO A 91 5.83 -12.20 16.60
CA PRO A 91 6.18 -13.08 15.49
C PRO A 91 5.25 -12.88 14.28
N LEU A 92 5.82 -12.94 13.08
CA LEU A 92 5.10 -12.98 11.80
C LEU A 92 5.25 -14.37 11.14
N PRO A 93 4.20 -15.21 11.13
CA PRO A 93 4.28 -16.52 10.49
C PRO A 93 4.35 -16.41 8.96
N GLN A 94 4.83 -17.51 8.35
CA GLN A 94 5.04 -17.72 6.90
C GLN A 94 3.97 -17.11 5.97
N PRO A 95 4.31 -16.72 4.72
CA PRO A 95 5.57 -17.01 4.00
C PRO A 95 6.76 -16.10 4.36
N SER A 96 7.96 -16.44 3.88
CA SER A 96 9.18 -15.60 3.99
C SER A 96 9.49 -14.87 2.69
N GLY A 97 10.09 -13.69 2.78
CA GLY A 97 10.60 -12.96 1.61
C GLY A 97 11.05 -11.55 1.95
N ASP A 98 11.83 -10.94 1.05
CA ASP A 98 12.26 -9.54 1.18
C ASP A 98 11.07 -8.60 0.89
N LEU A 99 10.23 -8.42 1.91
CA LEU A 99 8.99 -7.66 1.86
C LEU A 99 8.79 -6.99 3.21
N LEU A 100 8.61 -5.67 3.18
CA LEU A 100 8.17 -4.87 4.32
C LEU A 100 6.76 -4.38 4.05
N ILE A 101 5.85 -4.51 5.03
CA ILE A 101 4.52 -3.88 4.99
C ILE A 101 4.39 -2.94 6.18
N PHE A 102 4.18 -1.66 5.91
CA PHE A 102 4.02 -0.60 6.89
C PHE A 102 2.54 -0.30 7.10
N GLN A 103 2.03 -0.59 8.29
CA GLN A 103 0.67 -0.23 8.68
C GLN A 103 0.61 1.23 9.15
N THR A 104 -0.50 1.89 8.90
CA THR A 104 -0.78 3.23 9.44
C THR A 104 -1.86 3.18 10.49
N GLU A 105 -2.05 4.29 11.20
CA GLU A 105 -3.14 4.43 12.17
C GLU A 105 -4.54 4.42 11.52
N ALA A 106 -4.65 4.60 10.20
CA ALA A 106 -5.90 4.46 9.48
C ALA A 106 -6.05 3.05 8.92
N GLU A 107 -7.08 2.33 9.38
CA GLU A 107 -7.39 0.98 8.93
C GLU A 107 -7.49 0.88 7.39
N GLY A 108 -6.82 -0.13 6.82
CA GLY A 108 -6.82 -0.36 5.37
C GLY A 108 -5.91 0.58 4.59
N THR A 109 -5.26 1.54 5.25
CA THR A 109 -4.22 2.40 4.64
C THR A 109 -2.84 1.93 5.07
N ARG A 110 -2.02 1.56 4.09
CA ARG A 110 -0.68 0.95 4.30
C ARG A 110 0.14 1.05 3.03
N PHE A 111 1.45 0.85 3.13
CA PHE A 111 2.28 0.64 1.96
C PHE A 111 3.24 -0.54 2.17
N ALA A 112 3.72 -1.11 1.08
CA ALA A 112 4.70 -2.17 1.11
C ALA A 112 5.89 -1.85 0.20
N ALA A 113 7.09 -2.24 0.62
CA ALA A 113 8.32 -2.14 -0.14
C ALA A 113 8.87 -3.54 -0.45
N ARG A 114 9.17 -3.80 -1.72
CA ARG A 114 9.72 -5.09 -2.17
C ARG A 114 10.73 -4.89 -3.29
N PRO A 115 12.01 -5.23 -3.10
CA PRO A 115 12.97 -5.22 -4.18
C PRO A 115 12.71 -6.36 -5.17
N SER A 116 13.07 -6.13 -6.43
CA SER A 116 13.14 -7.18 -7.43
C SER A 116 14.40 -8.01 -7.20
N GLY A 117 14.28 -9.34 -7.24
CA GLY A 117 15.42 -10.24 -7.03
C GLY A 117 16.39 -10.29 -8.22
N THR A 118 15.96 -9.87 -9.42
CA THR A 118 16.73 -10.04 -10.66
C THR A 118 16.97 -8.73 -11.42
N GLU A 119 16.32 -7.64 -11.01
CA GLU A 119 16.43 -6.33 -11.67
C GLU A 119 16.76 -5.26 -10.63
N PRO A 120 17.49 -4.19 -10.98
CA PRO A 120 17.73 -3.06 -10.08
C PRO A 120 16.46 -2.19 -9.99
N LYS A 121 15.37 -2.78 -9.51
CA LYS A 121 14.06 -2.17 -9.35
C LYS A 121 13.47 -2.49 -7.99
N ILE A 122 12.88 -1.50 -7.32
CA ILE A 122 12.05 -1.67 -6.14
C ILE A 122 10.60 -1.33 -6.45
N LYS A 123 9.68 -2.15 -5.94
CA LYS A 123 8.23 -1.97 -6.08
C LYS A 123 7.66 -1.47 -4.77
N PHE A 124 6.85 -0.42 -4.86
CA PHE A 124 6.05 0.07 -3.77
C PHE A 124 4.56 -0.15 -4.05
N TYR A 125 3.90 -0.87 -3.15
CA TYR A 125 2.46 -1.12 -3.23
C TYR A 125 1.76 -0.23 -2.22
N LEU A 126 0.93 0.69 -2.71
CA LEU A 126 0.20 1.62 -1.86
C LEU A 126 -1.25 1.15 -1.77
N TYR A 127 -1.80 1.17 -0.57
CA TYR A 127 -3.20 0.85 -0.30
C TYR A 127 -3.80 1.98 0.52
N ALA A 128 -4.99 2.43 0.14
CA ALA A 128 -5.76 3.39 0.91
C ALA A 128 -7.22 2.94 0.98
N ARG A 129 -7.83 3.18 2.14
CA ARG A 129 -9.24 2.92 2.37
C ARG A 129 -9.95 4.20 2.77
N THR A 130 -11.10 4.46 2.16
CA THR A 130 -12.05 5.46 2.64
C THR A 130 -13.34 4.77 3.07
N PRO A 131 -13.72 4.84 4.35
CA PRO A 131 -14.98 4.28 4.83
C PRO A 131 -16.19 4.93 4.15
N THR A 132 -17.22 4.13 3.89
CA THR A 132 -18.49 4.53 3.25
C THR A 132 -19.65 4.59 4.25
N HIS A 133 -19.38 4.69 5.56
CA HIS A 133 -20.43 4.75 6.58
C HIS A 133 -21.47 5.85 6.27
N GLY A 134 -22.74 5.47 6.16
CA GLY A 134 -23.84 6.39 5.85
C GLY A 134 -23.98 6.77 4.38
N VAL A 135 -23.16 6.21 3.48
CA VAL A 135 -23.35 6.32 2.04
C VAL A 135 -24.40 5.28 1.63
N THR A 136 -25.53 5.74 1.08
CA THR A 136 -26.63 4.87 0.62
C THR A 136 -26.91 5.03 -0.87
N ASP A 137 -26.25 5.98 -1.53
CA ASP A 137 -26.41 6.29 -2.93
C ASP A 137 -25.04 6.33 -3.63
N ARG A 138 -25.05 6.01 -4.93
CA ARG A 138 -23.83 5.94 -5.75
C ARG A 138 -23.25 7.32 -6.08
N GLU A 139 -24.04 8.39 -5.97
CA GLU A 139 -23.57 9.76 -6.25
C GLU A 139 -22.48 10.20 -5.26
N LYS A 140 -22.67 9.90 -3.96
CA LYS A 140 -21.65 10.16 -2.94
C LYS A 140 -20.40 9.29 -3.06
N LEU A 141 -20.48 8.17 -3.80
CA LEU A 141 -19.33 7.28 -4.00
C LEU A 141 -18.24 7.95 -4.85
N ALA A 142 -18.59 8.86 -5.76
CA ALA A 142 -17.61 9.60 -6.55
C ALA A 142 -16.65 10.41 -5.67
N GLU A 143 -17.19 11.07 -4.63
CA GLU A 143 -16.38 11.82 -3.67
C GLU A 143 -15.49 10.92 -2.81
N ILE A 144 -16.02 9.76 -2.40
CA ILE A 144 -15.28 8.73 -1.66
C ILE A 144 -14.10 8.20 -2.48
N LYS A 145 -14.34 7.87 -3.76
CA LYS A 145 -13.32 7.46 -4.73
C LYS A 145 -12.25 8.54 -4.85
N ALA A 146 -12.65 9.80 -5.04
CA ALA A 146 -11.73 10.93 -5.13
C ALA A 146 -10.91 11.14 -3.85
N ARG A 147 -11.50 10.99 -2.66
CA ARG A 147 -10.78 11.04 -1.38
C ARG A 147 -9.74 9.94 -1.28
N THR A 148 -10.10 8.72 -1.69
CA THR A 148 -9.18 7.58 -1.69
C THR A 148 -8.00 7.81 -2.64
N THR A 149 -8.27 8.29 -3.85
CA THR A 149 -7.23 8.64 -4.83
C THR A 149 -6.29 9.73 -4.29
N ARG A 150 -6.83 10.80 -3.70
CA ARG A 150 -6.01 11.85 -3.08
C ARG A 150 -5.10 11.32 -1.98
N ARG A 151 -5.57 10.35 -1.17
CA ARG A 151 -4.73 9.70 -0.17
C ARG A 151 -3.58 8.93 -0.82
N LEU A 152 -3.84 8.17 -1.89
CA LEU A 152 -2.79 7.48 -2.64
C LEU A 152 -1.77 8.45 -3.25
N ASP A 153 -2.22 9.60 -3.75
CA ASP A 153 -1.35 10.66 -4.28
C ASP A 153 -0.42 11.21 -3.19
N GLN A 154 -0.96 11.50 -2.01
CA GLN A 154 -0.17 11.97 -0.86
C GLN A 154 0.85 10.92 -0.39
N ILE A 155 0.43 9.66 -0.28
CA ILE A 155 1.33 8.56 0.08
C ILE A 155 2.46 8.44 -0.96
N ALA A 156 2.13 8.52 -2.26
CA ALA A 156 3.11 8.45 -3.32
C ALA A 156 4.14 9.59 -3.24
N ALA A 157 3.68 10.82 -3.03
CA ALA A 157 4.54 11.99 -2.92
C ALA A 157 5.46 11.92 -1.70
N ASP A 158 4.93 11.58 -0.52
CA ASP A 158 5.73 11.45 0.70
C ASP A 158 6.78 10.32 0.57
N LEU A 159 6.41 9.21 -0.08
CA LEU A 159 7.32 8.10 -0.32
C LEU A 159 8.43 8.47 -1.31
N GLU A 160 8.11 9.20 -2.37
CA GLU A 160 9.10 9.71 -3.31
C GLU A 160 10.10 10.64 -2.62
N GLN A 161 9.61 11.59 -1.80
CA GLN A 161 10.47 12.48 -1.01
C GLN A 161 11.37 11.72 -0.04
N TYR A 162 10.82 10.72 0.66
CA TYR A 162 11.60 9.88 1.58
C TYR A 162 12.68 9.10 0.84
N VAL A 163 12.34 8.44 -0.27
CA VAL A 163 13.31 7.68 -1.07
C VAL A 163 14.40 8.59 -1.62
N ASP A 164 14.03 9.75 -2.17
CA ASP A 164 15.01 10.69 -2.73
C ASP A 164 15.94 11.28 -1.65
N HIS A 165 15.44 11.48 -0.43
CA HIS A 165 16.27 11.90 0.71
C HIS A 165 17.29 10.81 1.08
N VAL A 166 16.83 9.57 1.27
CA VAL A 166 17.71 8.43 1.60
C VAL A 166 18.77 8.20 0.52
N VAL A 167 18.39 8.28 -0.76
CA VAL A 167 19.32 8.09 -1.88
C VAL A 167 20.34 9.23 -1.98
N LYS A 168 19.97 10.47 -1.63
CA LYS A 168 20.90 11.61 -1.66
C LYS A 168 21.86 11.64 -0.48
N GLU A 169 21.45 11.17 0.69
CA GLU A 169 22.32 11.12 1.88
C GLU A 169 23.21 9.87 1.93
N GLY A 170 22.89 8.84 1.16
CA GLY A 170 23.64 7.58 1.07
C GLY A 170 24.69 7.50 -0.05
N VAL A 171 25.12 8.64 -0.62
CA VAL A 171 26.18 8.75 -1.64
C VAL A 171 27.28 9.69 -1.18
#